data_AF-A0A0T6BCV5-F1
#
_entry.id   AF-A0A0T6BCV5-F1
#
_cell.length_a   1.000
_cell.length_b   1.000
_cell.length_c   1.000
_cell.angle_alpha   90.00
_cell.angle_beta   90.00
_cell.angle_gamma   90.00
#
_symmetry.space_group_name_H-M   'P 1'
#
loop_
_entity.id
_entity.type
_entity.pdbx_description
1 polymer ?
#
loop_
_entity_poly.entity_id
_entity_poly.type
_entity_poly.pdbx_seq_one_letter_code
_entity_poly.pdbx_strand_id
1 'polypeptide(L)'
;MRRLDTIFSLITLLITNKLMCDGILIANTDSSGFSRGDPAPGRSPGPPSGDKYKSRSSSFHRDITDEKEERCSWEEDGVHHLATSDDKTNVTTVVSHRLFNTDVLVFEMVYQVTIRQLRVQKPATNGEYIISSTIRGLPKGNFHPTATGRSSSCPEHVHKGQFFEYASVVLNWTMEETRQFNGSNVTFTLKYKTDSRPVIYEAVYEIPIIQDCQLWLKNESGEEIGSWHFPRRRDCLCWFPGPSSDHGLVIDVTRLNVPCARGDYLYFSGLNISSSSSPYQQQQHIRGHRQTHICGKLEELPLSDRRVYFPPSHTPPFLRLHGDPVFAFNYRLVDFCYNVTFTSRNGSFDLGSPKANLRCTFKIYLPYGHRIALTLIVSGVSERIHSDQNKDEESKIKEEQEEEEISDECSGGLRFELQDGNGGIRSHCTRAGDAERRVEFVSHENKLVLKIWSISNHLGGSASLSSSSLAFPSLKMKYRAEPIEELTRTCDFGWIVHRQFCLIAIEEMRLPWMQAEMECGRRGGHLASVRNGDTQEIINRMLLNRSPLI
;
A
#
# COMPACT_ATOMS: atom_id res chain seq x y z
N MET A 1 -40.76 9.85 -55.21
CA MET A 1 -40.87 8.81 -54.17
C MET A 1 -39.50 8.19 -53.96
N ARG A 2 -38.96 8.34 -52.74
CA ARG A 2 -37.97 7.49 -52.02
C ARG A 2 -36.61 7.22 -52.70
N ARG A 3 -35.46 7.19 -52.03
CA ARG A 3 -34.90 7.55 -50.70
C ARG A 3 -33.38 7.29 -50.91
N LEU A 4 -32.49 8.23 -50.61
CA LEU A 4 -31.64 8.21 -49.41
C LEU A 4 -31.10 6.81 -49.08
N ASP A 5 -29.89 6.50 -49.58
CA ASP A 5 -28.97 5.53 -49.00
C ASP A 5 -27.54 5.91 -49.42
N THR A 6 -26.93 6.82 -48.66
CA THR A 6 -25.47 6.96 -48.64
C THR A 6 -25.10 7.41 -47.23
N ILE A 7 -24.04 6.80 -46.69
CA ILE A 7 -23.44 7.03 -45.36
C ILE A 7 -24.01 6.11 -44.26
N PHE A 8 -23.78 4.81 -44.41
CA PHE A 8 -23.54 3.90 -43.29
C PHE A 8 -22.05 3.56 -43.29
N SER A 9 -21.22 4.44 -42.70
CA SER A 9 -19.88 4.08 -42.27
C SER A 9 -19.38 5.12 -41.27
N LEU A 10 -18.74 4.64 -40.21
CA LEU A 10 -18.16 5.37 -39.07
C LEU A 10 -19.13 5.88 -37.99
N ILE A 11 -19.40 5.01 -37.01
CA ILE A 11 -18.99 5.14 -35.59
C ILE A 11 -19.92 4.24 -34.76
N THR A 12 -19.51 3.00 -34.61
CA THR A 12 -19.99 2.10 -33.56
C THR A 12 -19.28 2.52 -32.27
N LEU A 13 -19.84 3.48 -31.52
CA LEU A 13 -19.34 3.85 -30.20
C LEU A 13 -20.27 3.27 -29.12
N LEU A 14 -19.75 2.26 -28.42
CA LEU A 14 -19.93 1.97 -26.99
C LEU A 14 -21.29 2.33 -26.38
N ILE A 15 -22.22 1.36 -26.43
CA ILE A 15 -23.34 1.27 -25.48
C ILE A 15 -22.71 1.10 -24.09
N THR A 16 -22.62 2.19 -23.33
CA THR A 16 -22.31 2.12 -21.91
C THR A 16 -23.62 1.84 -21.17
N ASN A 17 -23.66 0.70 -20.45
CA ASN A 17 -24.72 0.36 -19.49
C ASN A 17 -24.69 1.39 -18.34
N LYS A 18 -25.34 2.54 -18.51
CA LYS A 18 -25.36 3.62 -17.53
C LYS A 18 -26.78 4.16 -17.34
N LEU A 19 -27.08 4.48 -16.08
CA LEU A 19 -28.38 5.00 -15.66
C LEU A 19 -28.42 6.52 -15.87
N MET A 20 -29.41 7.00 -16.60
CA MET A 20 -29.71 8.43 -16.69
C MET A 20 -31.15 8.67 -16.26
N CYS A 21 -31.34 9.67 -15.42
CA CYS A 21 -32.66 10.08 -14.97
C CYS A 21 -33.01 11.48 -15.48
N ASP A 22 -34.29 11.71 -15.73
CA ASP A 22 -34.91 12.95 -16.18
C ASP A 22 -36.09 13.28 -15.25
N GLY A 23 -36.11 14.48 -14.67
CA GLY A 23 -37.16 14.95 -13.76
C GLY A 23 -37.92 16.17 -14.29
N ILE A 24 -39.21 16.26 -13.96
CA ILE A 24 -40.06 17.44 -14.21
C ILE A 24 -39.91 18.42 -13.04
N LEU A 25 -39.87 19.73 -13.33
CA LEU A 25 -39.95 20.80 -12.33
C LEU A 25 -41.19 20.64 -11.44
N ILE A 26 -41.00 20.17 -10.21
CA ILE A 26 -42.05 20.13 -9.18
C ILE A 26 -41.45 20.65 -7.87
N ALA A 27 -42.02 21.74 -7.37
CA ALA A 27 -41.70 22.28 -6.06
C ALA A 27 -42.05 21.26 -4.95
N ASN A 28 -41.14 21.12 -3.98
CA ASN A 28 -41.21 20.26 -2.80
C ASN A 28 -42.61 20.04 -2.24
N THR A 29 -42.93 18.77 -1.92
CA THR A 29 -43.61 18.39 -0.67
C THR A 29 -43.20 16.97 -0.26
N ASP A 30 -42.89 16.84 1.04
CA ASP A 30 -42.55 15.61 1.75
C ASP A 30 -43.66 14.56 1.70
N SER A 31 -43.30 13.28 1.73
CA SER A 31 -43.92 12.31 2.65
C SER A 31 -43.21 10.95 2.70
N SER A 32 -43.29 10.39 3.89
CA SER A 32 -42.62 9.24 4.49
C SER A 32 -43.31 7.89 4.24
N GLY A 33 -42.49 6.82 4.22
CA GLY A 33 -42.70 5.58 4.99
C GLY A 33 -43.51 4.44 4.34
N PHE A 34 -42.93 3.22 4.29
CA PHE A 34 -43.34 2.04 5.08
C PHE A 34 -42.57 0.77 4.64
N SER A 35 -42.76 -0.30 5.41
CA SER A 35 -41.75 -1.27 5.86
C SER A 35 -42.05 -2.72 5.44
N ARG A 36 -40.99 -3.56 5.51
CA ARG A 36 -40.91 -4.97 5.94
C ARG A 36 -41.50 -6.11 5.07
N GLY A 37 -40.69 -7.18 4.96
CA GLY A 37 -41.17 -8.57 4.84
C GLY A 37 -40.10 -9.60 4.43
N ASP A 38 -39.36 -10.15 5.41
CA ASP A 38 -38.74 -11.50 5.32
C ASP A 38 -39.76 -12.55 5.80
N PRO A 39 -39.67 -13.83 5.38
CA PRO A 39 -39.04 -14.82 6.25
C PRO A 39 -38.31 -16.00 5.54
N ALA A 40 -37.27 -16.54 6.21
CA ALA A 40 -36.76 -17.92 6.09
C ALA A 40 -37.55 -18.86 7.07
N PRO A 41 -37.19 -20.13 7.41
CA PRO A 41 -36.11 -21.03 6.96
C PRO A 41 -36.49 -22.55 6.83
N GLY A 42 -35.54 -23.42 6.43
CA GLY A 42 -35.59 -24.89 6.65
C GLY A 42 -34.19 -25.51 6.44
N ARG A 43 -33.49 -25.93 7.50
CA ARG A 43 -33.41 -27.25 8.19
C ARG A 43 -32.61 -28.35 7.46
N SER A 44 -31.52 -28.76 8.12
CA SER A 44 -30.66 -29.95 7.90
C SER A 44 -31.36 -31.28 8.26
N PRO A 45 -30.74 -32.44 7.96
CA PRO A 45 -29.95 -33.15 8.99
C PRO A 45 -28.67 -33.84 8.48
N GLY A 46 -27.77 -34.20 9.41
CA GLY A 46 -26.45 -34.80 9.18
C GLY A 46 -26.40 -36.35 9.12
N PRO A 47 -25.37 -37.00 9.69
CA PRO A 47 -24.43 -37.86 8.95
C PRO A 47 -24.50 -39.35 9.34
N PRO A 48 -23.59 -40.19 8.80
CA PRO A 48 -22.92 -41.15 9.68
C PRO A 48 -21.41 -41.34 9.47
N SER A 49 -20.87 -41.95 10.52
CA SER A 49 -19.53 -42.30 10.97
C SER A 49 -18.87 -43.55 10.35
N GLY A 50 -17.55 -43.69 10.58
CA GLY A 50 -16.77 -44.95 10.55
C GLY A 50 -15.59 -44.87 9.57
N ASP A 51 -14.38 -45.38 9.82
CA ASP A 51 -13.80 -46.08 10.95
C ASP A 51 -12.26 -46.09 10.82
N LYS A 52 -11.59 -46.44 11.91
CA LYS A 52 -10.14 -46.45 12.13
C LYS A 52 -9.40 -47.47 11.25
N TYR A 53 -8.19 -47.12 10.78
CA TYR A 53 -7.11 -48.09 10.58
C TYR A 53 -5.77 -47.52 11.05
N LYS A 54 -5.20 -48.15 12.08
CA LYS A 54 -3.80 -48.05 12.48
C LYS A 54 -3.02 -49.09 11.66
N SER A 55 -1.91 -48.70 11.06
CA SER A 55 -0.82 -49.64 10.80
C SER A 55 0.50 -49.00 11.24
N ARG A 56 1.24 -49.83 11.96
CA ARG A 56 2.52 -49.58 12.62
C ARG A 56 3.51 -50.41 11.81
N SER A 57 4.58 -49.81 11.31
CA SER A 57 5.76 -50.57 10.87
C SER A 57 7.00 -49.73 11.11
N SER A 58 7.69 -50.08 12.19
CA SER A 58 9.09 -49.84 12.46
C SER A 58 9.96 -50.63 11.47
N SER A 59 11.09 -50.07 11.02
CA SER A 59 12.44 -50.59 11.33
C SER A 59 13.50 -50.13 10.31
N PHE A 60 14.65 -49.75 10.89
CA PHE A 60 16.02 -50.00 10.40
C PHE A 60 16.54 -49.30 9.14
N HIS A 61 17.23 -48.17 9.35
CA HIS A 61 18.47 -47.84 8.63
C HIS A 61 19.43 -47.11 9.58
N ARG A 62 20.56 -47.75 9.87
CA ARG A 62 21.72 -47.21 10.59
C ARG A 62 22.95 -47.43 9.70
N ASP A 63 23.92 -46.54 9.88
CA ASP A 63 25.33 -46.67 9.53
C ASP A 63 25.76 -46.28 8.11
N ILE A 64 25.57 -45.00 7.76
CA ILE A 64 26.41 -44.23 6.81
C ILE A 64 26.75 -42.82 7.36
N THR A 65 26.23 -42.42 8.53
CA THR A 65 26.36 -41.04 9.06
C THR A 65 27.65 -40.76 9.84
N ASP A 66 28.26 -41.76 10.48
CA ASP A 66 29.32 -41.53 11.48
C ASP A 66 30.65 -41.02 10.87
N GLU A 67 31.07 -41.49 9.69
CA GLU A 67 32.33 -41.03 9.08
C GLU A 67 32.28 -39.57 8.57
N LYS A 68 31.10 -39.00 8.33
CA LYS A 68 30.95 -37.60 7.89
C LYS A 68 30.92 -36.61 9.06
N GLU A 69 30.47 -37.04 10.23
CA GLU A 69 30.42 -36.20 11.43
C GLU A 69 31.82 -35.93 11.98
N GLU A 70 32.72 -36.92 11.96
CA GLU A 70 34.11 -36.76 12.44
C GLU A 70 34.87 -35.68 11.67
N ARG A 71 34.72 -35.61 10.34
CA ARG A 71 35.45 -34.64 9.49
C ARG A 71 34.97 -33.18 9.66
N CYS A 72 33.79 -33.01 10.25
CA CYS A 72 33.13 -31.72 10.46
C CYS A 72 32.97 -31.35 11.94
N SER A 73 33.66 -32.07 12.81
CA SER A 73 33.92 -31.71 14.19
C SER A 73 35.35 -31.16 14.33
N TRP A 74 35.61 -30.44 15.42
CA TRP A 74 36.97 -30.24 15.90
C TRP A 74 37.15 -31.28 16.99
N GLU A 75 37.99 -32.29 16.74
CA GLU A 75 38.24 -33.40 17.68
C GLU A 75 38.45 -32.87 19.10
N GLU A 76 37.76 -33.49 20.07
CA GLU A 76 37.92 -33.23 21.50
C GLU A 76 39.23 -33.81 22.06
N ASP A 77 40.24 -34.01 21.21
CA ASP A 77 41.52 -34.59 21.58
C ASP A 77 42.46 -33.51 22.12
N GLY A 78 42.19 -33.11 23.37
CA GLY A 78 43.13 -32.39 24.22
C GLY A 78 42.70 -30.99 24.61
N VAL A 79 42.25 -30.84 25.87
CA VAL A 79 42.11 -29.60 26.67
C VAL A 79 42.12 -28.30 25.86
N HIS A 80 41.10 -28.11 25.01
CA HIS A 80 40.81 -26.80 24.44
C HIS A 80 39.90 -26.07 25.43
N HIS A 81 40.39 -24.96 26.00
CA HIS A 81 39.54 -24.09 26.81
C HIS A 81 38.43 -23.50 25.94
N LEU A 82 37.21 -24.01 26.08
CA LEU A 82 36.00 -23.36 25.58
C LEU A 82 35.84 -22.04 26.33
N ALA A 83 36.16 -20.94 25.68
CA ALA A 83 35.83 -19.62 26.18
C ALA A 83 34.39 -19.32 25.76
N THR A 84 33.44 -19.41 26.69
CA THR A 84 32.09 -18.87 26.49
C THR A 84 32.21 -17.36 26.33
N SER A 85 31.63 -16.85 25.24
CA SER A 85 31.70 -15.46 24.80
C SER A 85 31.12 -14.49 25.83
N ASP A 86 31.96 -13.97 26.72
CA ASP A 86 31.68 -12.78 27.53
C ASP A 86 32.16 -11.52 26.77
N ASP A 87 31.20 -10.81 26.17
CA ASP A 87 31.21 -9.39 25.78
C ASP A 87 32.34 -8.82 24.89
N LYS A 88 33.20 -9.65 24.29
CA LYS A 88 34.32 -9.21 23.41
C LYS A 88 34.53 -10.08 22.17
N THR A 89 33.46 -10.53 21.51
CA THR A 89 33.62 -11.31 20.27
C THR A 89 34.09 -10.44 19.10
N ASN A 90 35.07 -10.97 18.36
CA ASN A 90 35.50 -10.39 17.09
C ASN A 90 34.63 -10.86 15.92
N VAL A 91 33.56 -11.65 16.17
CA VAL A 91 32.70 -12.23 15.13
C VAL A 91 31.23 -12.11 15.53
N THR A 92 30.36 -11.77 14.58
CA THR A 92 28.90 -11.72 14.76
C THR A 92 28.20 -12.56 13.71
N THR A 93 27.12 -13.23 14.09
CA THR A 93 26.22 -13.93 13.17
C THR A 93 24.90 -13.18 13.09
N VAL A 94 24.42 -12.93 11.88
CA VAL A 94 23.15 -12.26 11.61
C VAL A 94 22.34 -13.12 10.64
N VAL A 95 21.14 -13.52 11.06
CA VAL A 95 20.17 -14.16 10.17
C VAL A 95 19.28 -13.07 9.60
N SER A 96 19.07 -13.08 8.29
CA SER A 96 18.29 -12.05 7.60
C SER A 96 17.54 -12.62 6.40
N HIS A 97 16.49 -11.92 5.97
CA HIS A 97 15.77 -12.22 4.73
C HIS A 97 15.69 -10.96 3.87
N ARG A 98 15.66 -11.12 2.54
CA ARG A 98 15.62 -9.98 1.61
C ARG A 98 14.39 -9.11 1.81
N LEU A 99 13.23 -9.72 2.05
CA LEU A 99 11.93 -9.04 2.07
C LEU A 99 11.24 -9.01 3.44
N PHE A 100 11.56 -9.96 4.32
CA PHE A 100 10.79 -10.21 5.53
C PHE A 100 11.64 -9.97 6.77
N ASN A 101 11.01 -9.60 7.88
CA ASN A 101 11.66 -9.65 9.20
C ASN A 101 11.98 -11.10 9.57
N THR A 102 13.02 -11.26 10.39
CA THR A 102 13.55 -12.55 10.82
C THR A 102 13.50 -12.73 12.33
N ASP A 103 12.63 -11.98 13.01
CA ASP A 103 12.32 -12.17 14.44
C ASP A 103 11.74 -13.58 14.68
N VAL A 104 11.08 -14.14 13.67
CA VAL A 104 10.60 -15.51 13.62
C VAL A 104 10.92 -16.12 12.25
N LEU A 105 11.34 -17.38 12.23
CA LEU A 105 11.58 -18.16 11.02
C LEU A 105 10.34 -18.96 10.63
N VAL A 106 10.15 -19.16 9.33
CA VAL A 106 9.06 -19.92 8.73
C VAL A 106 9.69 -21.03 7.88
N PHE A 107 9.11 -22.23 7.94
CA PHE A 107 9.57 -23.36 7.14
C PHE A 107 9.50 -23.08 5.63
N GLU A 108 10.33 -23.78 4.86
CA GLU A 108 10.44 -23.69 3.38
C GLU A 108 10.89 -22.32 2.84
N MET A 109 11.21 -21.39 3.73
CA MET A 109 11.85 -20.13 3.39
C MET A 109 13.37 -20.31 3.33
N VAL A 110 14.04 -19.43 2.56
CA VAL A 110 15.51 -19.39 2.47
C VAL A 110 16.00 -18.12 3.12
N TYR A 111 16.74 -18.27 4.21
CA TYR A 111 17.33 -17.18 4.99
C TYR A 111 18.81 -17.02 4.67
N GLN A 112 19.34 -15.81 4.82
CA GLN A 112 20.76 -15.52 4.72
C GLN A 112 21.38 -15.45 6.11
N VAL A 113 22.30 -16.37 6.39
CA VAL A 113 23.10 -16.39 7.61
C VAL A 113 24.44 -15.76 7.29
N THR A 114 24.67 -14.55 7.82
CA THR A 114 25.88 -13.77 7.59
C THR A 114 26.77 -13.83 8.82
N ILE A 115 28.01 -14.29 8.64
CA ILE A 115 29.05 -14.30 9.68
C ILE A 115 30.00 -13.14 9.36
N ARG A 116 30.18 -12.18 10.27
CA ARG A 116 31.02 -10.99 10.07
C ARG A 116 32.10 -10.86 11.14
N GLN A 117 33.31 -10.46 10.76
CA GLN A 117 34.39 -10.16 11.68
C GLN A 117 34.40 -8.66 12.04
N LEU A 118 34.30 -8.31 13.34
CA LEU A 118 34.13 -6.95 13.84
C LEU A 118 35.44 -6.13 13.96
N ARG A 119 36.62 -6.77 14.06
CA ARG A 119 37.90 -6.08 14.24
C ARG A 119 38.96 -6.59 13.26
N VAL A 120 39.14 -5.88 12.14
CA VAL A 120 40.29 -6.07 11.23
C VAL A 120 41.36 -5.05 11.61
N GLN A 121 42.22 -5.36 12.58
CA GLN A 121 43.47 -4.58 12.75
C GLN A 121 44.59 -5.08 11.81
N LYS A 122 44.48 -6.33 11.34
CA LYS A 122 45.15 -6.93 10.18
C LYS A 122 44.20 -8.02 9.65
N PRO A 123 44.09 -8.25 8.33
CA PRO A 123 43.36 -9.41 7.83
C PRO A 123 44.01 -10.67 8.44
N ALA A 124 43.30 -11.35 9.33
CA ALA A 124 43.68 -12.67 9.78
C ALA A 124 43.52 -13.56 8.54
N THR A 125 44.64 -14.02 7.99
CA THR A 125 44.66 -14.63 6.67
C THR A 125 44.17 -16.07 6.68
N ASN A 126 43.92 -16.72 7.83
CA ASN A 126 43.60 -18.16 7.88
C ASN A 126 42.66 -18.62 9.02
N GLY A 127 41.66 -17.81 9.43
CA GLY A 127 40.71 -18.25 10.46
C GLY A 127 39.75 -19.34 9.97
N GLU A 128 39.59 -20.44 10.70
CA GLU A 128 38.57 -21.48 10.40
C GLU A 128 37.30 -21.28 11.21
N TYR A 129 36.16 -21.61 10.62
CA TYR A 129 34.87 -21.63 11.31
C TYR A 129 34.01 -22.85 10.95
N ILE A 130 33.16 -23.23 11.89
CA ILE A 130 32.10 -24.21 11.73
C ILE A 130 30.82 -23.59 12.25
N ILE A 131 29.78 -23.56 11.42
CA ILE A 131 28.43 -23.21 11.85
C ILE A 131 27.53 -24.43 11.73
N SER A 132 26.69 -24.64 12.74
CA SER A 132 25.72 -25.72 12.77
C SER A 132 24.35 -25.19 13.19
N SER A 133 23.28 -25.83 12.75
CA SER A 133 21.92 -25.51 13.17
C SER A 133 21.25 -26.71 13.84
N THR A 134 20.63 -26.46 14.99
CA THR A 134 19.89 -27.47 15.76
C THR A 134 18.53 -26.95 16.21
N ILE A 135 17.60 -27.86 16.48
CA ILE A 135 16.31 -27.55 17.09
C ILE A 135 16.08 -28.54 18.21
N ARG A 136 15.93 -28.05 19.45
CA ARG A 136 15.86 -28.90 20.65
C ARG A 136 17.04 -29.89 20.73
N GLY A 137 18.23 -29.42 20.33
CA GLY A 137 19.45 -30.22 20.27
C GLY A 137 19.53 -31.23 19.12
N LEU A 138 18.50 -31.36 18.28
CA LEU A 138 18.54 -32.24 17.11
C LEU A 138 19.10 -31.50 15.89
N PRO A 139 20.05 -32.10 15.14
CA PRO A 139 20.61 -31.51 13.92
C PRO A 139 19.54 -31.32 12.84
N LYS A 140 19.32 -30.07 12.41
CA LYS A 140 18.23 -29.69 11.49
C LYS A 140 18.60 -28.48 10.63
N GLY A 141 17.94 -28.36 9.49
CA GLY A 141 18.16 -27.27 8.53
C GLY A 141 19.33 -27.56 7.59
N ASN A 142 19.36 -26.86 6.46
CA ASN A 142 20.27 -27.12 5.36
C ASN A 142 21.01 -25.83 4.99
N PHE A 143 22.34 -25.86 5.03
CA PHE A 143 23.21 -24.78 4.56
C PHE A 143 23.59 -24.99 3.08
N HIS A 144 23.36 -23.96 2.26
CA HIS A 144 23.75 -23.91 0.86
C HIS A 144 24.74 -22.74 0.63
N PRO A 145 25.97 -22.99 0.15
CA PRO A 145 26.94 -21.92 -0.09
C PRO A 145 26.56 -21.07 -1.32
N THR A 146 26.73 -19.75 -1.22
CA THR A 146 26.31 -18.76 -2.24
C THR A 146 27.36 -18.50 -3.35
N ALA A 147 27.99 -19.57 -3.86
CA ALA A 147 28.93 -19.58 -5.00
C ALA A 147 30.44 -19.33 -4.75
N THR A 148 30.89 -19.00 -3.53
CA THR A 148 32.34 -18.83 -3.24
C THR A 148 32.96 -19.89 -2.34
N GLY A 149 32.16 -20.80 -1.75
CA GLY A 149 32.65 -21.89 -0.90
C GLY A 149 32.66 -23.22 -1.64
N ARG A 150 33.81 -23.93 -1.65
CA ARG A 150 33.84 -25.35 -2.01
C ARG A 150 32.85 -26.10 -1.12
N SER A 151 32.03 -26.97 -1.73
CA SER A 151 31.15 -27.88 -0.98
C SER A 151 31.98 -28.64 0.05
N SER A 152 31.73 -28.35 1.33
CA SER A 152 32.30 -29.12 2.42
C SER A 152 31.57 -30.46 2.50
N SER A 153 32.30 -31.54 2.78
CA SER A 153 31.77 -32.91 2.90
C SER A 153 30.91 -33.12 4.17
N CYS A 154 30.37 -32.04 4.73
CA CYS A 154 29.66 -32.04 5.99
C CYS A 154 28.20 -32.46 5.81
N PRO A 155 27.55 -32.94 6.89
CA PRO A 155 26.10 -33.05 6.95
C PRO A 155 25.42 -31.72 6.58
N GLU A 156 24.22 -31.77 5.99
CA GLU A 156 23.53 -30.58 5.45
C GLU A 156 23.31 -29.46 6.49
N HIS A 157 23.19 -29.82 7.77
CA HIS A 157 23.00 -28.90 8.90
C HIS A 157 24.30 -28.30 9.47
N VAL A 158 25.46 -28.62 8.87
CA VAL A 158 26.77 -28.10 9.27
C VAL A 158 27.47 -27.52 8.06
N HIS A 159 28.03 -26.32 8.22
CA HIS A 159 28.93 -25.73 7.23
C HIS A 159 30.28 -25.40 7.87
N LYS A 160 31.33 -26.02 7.34
CA LYS A 160 32.73 -25.71 7.67
C LYS A 160 33.34 -24.85 6.56
N GLY A 161 34.02 -23.78 6.94
CA GLY A 161 34.66 -22.85 6.01
C GLY A 161 35.86 -22.12 6.61
N GLN A 162 36.49 -21.28 5.80
CA GLN A 162 37.61 -20.41 6.17
C GLN A 162 37.23 -18.95 5.93
N PHE A 163 37.67 -18.07 6.83
CA PHE A 163 37.67 -16.63 6.62
C PHE A 163 38.80 -16.31 5.64
N PHE A 164 38.46 -16.11 4.37
CA PHE A 164 39.38 -15.55 3.37
C PHE A 164 39.51 -14.03 3.55
N GLU A 165 40.24 -13.32 2.69
CA GLU A 165 40.48 -11.85 2.74
C GLU A 165 39.23 -10.97 2.99
N TYR A 166 38.02 -11.52 2.83
CA TYR A 166 36.76 -10.87 3.12
C TYR A 166 36.34 -11.01 4.58
N ALA A 167 36.06 -9.88 5.23
CA ALA A 167 35.58 -9.80 6.61
C ALA A 167 34.16 -10.38 6.85
N SER A 168 33.53 -11.01 5.86
CA SER A 168 32.20 -11.62 6.02
C SER A 168 31.92 -12.78 5.06
N VAL A 169 31.18 -13.78 5.55
CA VAL A 169 30.66 -14.90 4.75
C VAL A 169 29.13 -14.93 4.81
N VAL A 170 28.48 -15.25 3.69
CA VAL A 170 27.02 -15.36 3.58
C VAL A 170 26.63 -16.78 3.17
N LEU A 171 25.79 -17.44 3.96
CA LEU A 171 25.27 -18.77 3.70
C LEU A 171 23.76 -18.70 3.53
N ASN A 172 23.20 -19.48 2.59
CA ASN A 172 21.76 -19.68 2.55
C ASN A 172 21.41 -20.81 3.51
N TRP A 173 20.40 -20.61 4.34
CA TRP A 173 19.88 -21.61 5.25
C TRP A 173 18.39 -21.82 4.97
N THR A 174 17.96 -23.06 4.86
CA THR A 174 16.55 -23.41 4.68
C THR A 174 16.18 -24.61 5.54
N MET A 175 14.90 -24.78 5.81
CA MET A 175 14.41 -25.91 6.57
C MET A 175 13.10 -26.42 5.99
N GLU A 176 13.08 -27.71 5.66
CA GLU A 176 11.86 -28.39 5.23
C GLU A 176 10.89 -28.63 6.39
N GLU A 177 9.61 -28.73 6.06
CA GLU A 177 8.56 -28.91 7.04
C GLU A 177 8.73 -30.18 7.85
N THR A 178 8.68 -30.04 9.17
CA THR A 178 8.52 -31.17 10.07
C THR A 178 7.47 -30.80 11.12
N ARG A 179 6.37 -31.56 11.14
CA ARG A 179 5.19 -31.31 12.00
C ARG A 179 5.50 -31.27 13.51
N GLN A 180 6.73 -31.57 13.92
CA GLN A 180 7.15 -31.77 15.31
C GLN A 180 7.72 -30.52 16.02
N PHE A 181 8.07 -29.45 15.30
CA PHE A 181 8.87 -28.36 15.87
C PHE A 181 8.19 -26.99 15.96
N ASN A 182 6.85 -26.92 15.88
CA ASN A 182 6.15 -25.63 16.03
C ASN A 182 6.49 -24.95 17.36
N GLY A 183 6.85 -23.66 17.32
CA GLY A 183 7.20 -22.87 18.50
C GLY A 183 8.50 -23.30 19.18
N SER A 184 9.43 -23.92 18.44
CA SER A 184 10.77 -24.23 18.93
C SER A 184 11.75 -23.14 18.51
N ASN A 185 12.93 -23.08 19.13
CA ASN A 185 14.01 -22.22 18.68
C ASN A 185 14.95 -23.00 17.76
N VAL A 186 15.35 -22.38 16.66
CA VAL A 186 16.51 -22.77 15.87
C VAL A 186 17.73 -22.16 16.54
N THR A 187 18.64 -23.01 16.97
CA THR A 187 19.91 -22.62 17.59
C THR A 187 21.02 -22.75 16.56
N PHE A 188 21.60 -21.62 16.17
CA PHE A 188 22.79 -21.55 15.34
C PHE A 188 24.03 -21.47 16.24
N THR A 189 24.87 -22.49 16.18
CA THR A 189 26.12 -22.56 16.94
C THR A 189 27.29 -22.34 16.00
N LEU A 190 28.02 -21.24 16.21
CA LEU A 190 29.23 -20.88 15.50
C LEU A 190 30.46 -21.18 16.37
N LYS A 191 31.32 -22.09 15.91
CA LYS A 191 32.64 -22.36 16.49
C LYS A 191 33.72 -21.79 15.57
N TYR A 192 34.69 -21.04 16.09
CA TYR A 192 35.75 -20.43 15.27
C TYR A 192 37.11 -20.31 15.97
N LYS A 193 38.17 -20.21 15.15
CA LYS A 193 39.59 -20.13 15.53
C LYS A 193 40.14 -18.86 14.92
N THR A 194 41.01 -18.18 15.66
CA THR A 194 41.75 -17.02 15.17
C THR A 194 43.22 -17.35 15.05
N ASP A 195 43.91 -16.86 14.01
CA ASP A 195 45.34 -17.12 13.75
C ASP A 195 46.26 -16.86 14.96
N SER A 196 45.85 -15.97 15.86
CA SER A 196 46.66 -15.54 17.01
C SER A 196 46.59 -16.48 18.23
N ARG A 197 45.62 -17.41 18.31
CA ARG A 197 45.44 -18.29 19.48
C ARG A 197 44.80 -19.64 19.09
N PRO A 198 45.28 -20.78 19.64
CA PRO A 198 44.68 -22.10 19.42
C PRO A 198 43.37 -22.32 20.20
N VAL A 199 42.71 -21.24 20.63
CA VAL A 199 41.48 -21.28 21.42
C VAL A 199 40.27 -21.34 20.49
N ILE A 200 39.33 -22.22 20.84
CA ILE A 200 38.05 -22.38 20.15
C ILE A 200 37.07 -21.43 20.81
N TYR A 201 36.53 -20.50 20.05
CA TYR A 201 35.45 -19.62 20.51
C TYR A 201 34.11 -20.17 20.04
N GLU A 202 33.10 -20.08 20.90
CA GLU A 202 31.73 -20.49 20.59
C GLU A 202 30.76 -19.32 20.77
N ALA A 203 29.92 -19.10 19.77
CA ALA A 203 28.83 -18.14 19.80
C ALA A 203 27.52 -18.83 19.42
N VAL A 204 26.46 -18.56 20.17
CA VAL A 204 25.16 -19.21 20.02
C VAL A 204 24.10 -18.15 19.74
N TYR A 205 23.28 -18.39 18.71
CA TYR A 205 22.20 -17.50 18.29
C TYR A 205 20.90 -18.30 18.18
N GLU A 206 19.85 -17.84 18.86
CA GLU A 206 18.56 -18.53 18.88
C GLU A 206 17.46 -17.68 18.25
N ILE A 207 16.67 -18.28 17.37
CA ILE A 207 15.52 -17.62 16.72
C ILE A 207 14.33 -18.58 16.71
N PRO A 208 13.12 -18.15 17.12
CA PRO A 208 11.94 -19.00 17.09
C PRO A 208 11.56 -19.38 15.65
N ILE A 209 11.05 -20.60 15.46
CA ILE A 209 10.48 -21.10 14.20
C ILE A 209 9.03 -21.54 14.39
N ILE A 210 8.16 -21.14 13.47
CA ILE A 210 6.71 -21.41 13.52
C ILE A 210 6.26 -22.18 12.27
N GLN A 211 5.22 -23.02 12.44
CA GLN A 211 4.61 -23.75 11.34
C GLN A 211 3.67 -22.89 10.50
N ASP A 212 2.93 -22.01 11.16
CA ASP A 212 2.01 -21.10 10.50
C ASP A 212 2.81 -20.09 9.68
N CYS A 213 2.48 -19.93 8.40
CA CYS A 213 3.16 -18.95 7.56
C CYS A 213 2.68 -17.56 7.97
N GLN A 214 3.50 -16.91 8.79
CA GLN A 214 3.30 -15.56 9.28
C GLN A 214 4.56 -14.75 8.95
N LEU A 215 4.42 -13.78 8.05
CA LEU A 215 5.54 -13.03 7.49
C LEU A 215 5.31 -11.53 7.62
N TRP A 216 6.34 -10.77 7.97
CA TRP A 216 6.26 -9.31 8.09
C TRP A 216 7.19 -8.67 7.08
N LEU A 217 6.65 -7.87 6.16
CA LEU A 217 7.45 -7.09 5.23
C LEU A 217 8.22 -6.01 5.97
N LYS A 218 9.52 -5.92 5.72
CA LYS A 218 10.43 -5.07 6.50
C LYS A 218 10.61 -3.65 5.96
N ASN A 219 10.45 -3.46 4.65
CA ASN A 219 10.70 -2.18 3.98
C ASN A 219 9.39 -1.40 3.81
N GLU A 220 9.45 -0.07 3.74
CA GLU A 220 8.29 0.80 3.49
C GLU A 220 7.76 0.74 2.04
N SER A 221 8.55 0.16 1.14
CA SER A 221 8.16 -0.11 -0.23
C SER A 221 8.77 -1.42 -0.73
N GLY A 222 8.13 -2.01 -1.73
CA GLY A 222 8.60 -3.22 -2.39
C GLY A 222 8.06 -3.32 -3.80
N GLU A 223 8.90 -3.83 -4.69
CA GLU A 223 8.60 -4.01 -6.10
C GLU A 223 8.64 -5.50 -6.47
N GLU A 224 7.73 -5.90 -7.36
CA GLU A 224 7.62 -7.25 -7.91
C GLU A 224 7.55 -8.35 -6.83
N ILE A 225 6.81 -8.12 -5.76
CA ILE A 225 6.60 -9.14 -4.73
C ILE A 225 5.59 -10.15 -5.22
N GLY A 226 6.10 -11.30 -5.64
CA GLY A 226 5.26 -12.39 -6.13
C GLY A 226 5.24 -13.65 -5.29
N SER A 227 4.38 -14.57 -5.71
CA SER A 227 4.17 -15.91 -5.15
C SER A 227 5.47 -16.70 -4.88
N TRP A 228 6.52 -16.50 -5.67
CA TRP A 228 7.82 -17.19 -5.50
C TRP A 228 8.63 -16.73 -4.27
N HIS A 229 8.23 -15.63 -3.62
CA HIS A 229 8.81 -15.20 -2.35
C HIS A 229 8.13 -15.83 -1.13
N PHE A 230 7.03 -16.54 -1.32
CA PHE A 230 6.27 -17.19 -0.26
C PHE A 230 6.52 -18.70 -0.25
N PRO A 231 6.37 -19.39 0.89
CA PRO A 231 6.47 -20.85 0.92
C PRO A 231 5.35 -21.46 0.07
N ARG A 232 5.64 -22.61 -0.56
CA ARG A 232 4.70 -23.25 -1.50
C ARG A 232 3.61 -24.00 -0.73
N ARG A 233 2.39 -24.05 -1.28
CA ARG A 233 1.28 -24.91 -0.79
C ARG A 233 0.85 -24.67 0.66
N ARG A 234 0.90 -23.42 1.14
CA ARG A 234 0.39 -23.05 2.46
C ARG A 234 -0.44 -21.79 2.44
N ASP A 235 -1.42 -21.77 3.33
CA ASP A 235 -2.04 -20.53 3.74
C ASP A 235 -1.00 -19.66 4.43
N CYS A 236 -0.83 -18.44 3.93
CA CYS A 236 0.13 -17.52 4.49
C CYS A 236 -0.52 -16.18 4.80
N LEU A 237 -0.15 -15.63 5.96
CA LEU A 237 -0.46 -14.27 6.34
C LEU A 237 0.80 -13.42 6.23
N CYS A 238 0.72 -12.36 5.44
CA CYS A 238 1.80 -11.41 5.23
C CYS A 238 1.37 -10.03 5.69
N TRP A 239 1.94 -9.51 6.76
CA TRP A 239 1.70 -8.15 7.20
C TRP A 239 2.58 -7.19 6.40
N PHE A 240 1.96 -6.09 6.00
CA PHE A 240 2.69 -4.94 5.48
C PHE A 240 3.33 -4.18 6.65
N PRO A 241 4.39 -3.40 6.39
CA PRO A 241 4.93 -2.50 7.40
C PRO A 241 3.81 -1.68 8.04
N GLY A 242 3.74 -1.76 9.38
CA GLY A 242 2.76 -1.08 10.21
C GLY A 242 3.23 0.32 10.63
N PRO A 243 2.30 1.20 10.96
CA PRO A 243 2.36 2.60 10.59
C PRO A 243 2.88 3.44 11.76
N SER A 244 3.89 4.27 11.49
CA SER A 244 3.80 5.62 12.01
C SER A 244 2.41 6.14 11.61
N SER A 245 1.63 6.66 12.57
CA SER A 245 0.21 7.08 12.45
C SER A 245 -0.16 7.96 11.26
N ASP A 246 0.83 8.37 10.48
CA ASP A 246 0.78 9.44 9.51
C ASP A 246 0.81 8.94 8.05
N HIS A 247 1.03 7.64 7.82
CA HIS A 247 1.12 7.05 6.47
C HIS A 247 0.05 5.98 6.21
N GLY A 248 -0.54 6.03 5.01
CA GLY A 248 -1.34 4.95 4.42
C GLY A 248 -0.47 4.01 3.57
N LEU A 249 -1.09 3.00 2.99
CA LEU A 249 -0.45 2.00 2.14
C LEU A 249 -1.18 1.90 0.80
N VAL A 250 -0.43 1.89 -0.30
CA VAL A 250 -0.95 1.56 -1.63
C VAL A 250 -0.33 0.25 -2.10
N ILE A 251 -1.16 -0.61 -2.66
CA ILE A 251 -0.76 -1.87 -3.29
C ILE A 251 -1.25 -1.87 -4.74
N ASP A 252 -0.33 -2.12 -5.65
CA ASP A 252 -0.58 -2.24 -7.08
C ASP A 252 -0.36 -3.69 -7.52
N VAL A 253 -1.43 -4.40 -7.88
CA VAL A 253 -1.37 -5.76 -8.41
C VAL A 253 -0.89 -5.71 -9.86
N THR A 254 0.29 -6.29 -10.12
CA THR A 254 0.95 -6.24 -11.43
C THR A 254 0.87 -7.56 -12.19
N ARG A 255 0.66 -8.69 -11.50
CA ARG A 255 0.35 -10.00 -12.09
C ARG A 255 -0.68 -10.72 -11.24
N LEU A 256 -1.61 -11.39 -11.88
CA LEU A 256 -2.61 -12.22 -11.22
C LEU A 256 -3.07 -13.35 -12.13
N ASN A 257 -2.96 -14.58 -11.65
CA ASN A 257 -3.52 -15.78 -12.23
C ASN A 257 -3.85 -16.77 -11.10
N VAL A 258 -5.10 -16.72 -10.63
CA VAL A 258 -5.53 -17.42 -9.41
C VAL A 258 -6.78 -18.25 -9.69
N PRO A 259 -6.75 -19.58 -9.53
CA PRO A 259 -7.87 -20.45 -9.88
C PRO A 259 -9.07 -20.32 -8.92
N CYS A 260 -10.01 -19.41 -9.20
CA CYS A 260 -11.21 -19.21 -8.38
C CYS A 260 -12.01 -20.51 -8.11
N ALA A 261 -12.11 -21.40 -9.11
CA ALA A 261 -12.88 -22.64 -9.02
C ALA A 261 -12.32 -23.65 -8.01
N ARG A 262 -11.03 -23.54 -7.66
CA ARG A 262 -10.39 -24.37 -6.62
C ARG A 262 -10.57 -23.80 -5.21
N GLY A 263 -11.09 -22.59 -5.11
CA GLY A 263 -11.18 -21.84 -3.85
C GLY A 263 -9.96 -20.99 -3.56
N ASP A 264 -8.94 -20.95 -4.43
CA ASP A 264 -7.72 -20.15 -4.25
C ASP A 264 -8.03 -18.65 -4.30
N TYR A 265 -7.38 -17.87 -3.43
CA TYR A 265 -7.58 -16.42 -3.38
C TYR A 265 -6.40 -15.65 -2.78
N LEU A 266 -6.35 -14.35 -3.14
CA LEU A 266 -5.65 -13.32 -2.37
C LEU A 266 -6.70 -12.50 -1.63
N TYR A 267 -6.42 -12.21 -0.37
CA TYR A 267 -7.32 -11.41 0.45
C TYR A 267 -6.53 -10.31 1.15
N PHE A 268 -6.74 -9.07 0.70
CA PHE A 268 -6.16 -7.89 1.33
C PHE A 268 -7.14 -7.32 2.36
N SER A 269 -6.67 -7.11 3.58
CA SER A 269 -7.48 -6.61 4.68
C SER A 269 -6.73 -5.63 5.56
N GLY A 270 -7.45 -4.60 5.99
CA GLY A 270 -7.06 -3.65 7.03
C GLY A 270 -8.28 -3.34 7.88
N LEU A 271 -8.11 -2.93 9.14
CA LEU A 271 -9.26 -2.65 10.01
C LEU A 271 -10.19 -1.59 9.40
N ASN A 272 -11.47 -1.79 9.70
CA ASN A 272 -12.60 -0.99 9.31
C ASN A 272 -12.59 0.33 10.11
N ILE A 273 -12.15 1.46 9.53
CA ILE A 273 -12.48 2.78 10.05
C ILE A 273 -13.90 3.13 9.56
N SER A 274 -14.87 2.37 10.07
CA SER A 274 -16.19 2.91 10.29
C SER A 274 -16.27 3.24 11.77
N SER A 275 -16.32 4.54 12.08
CA SER A 275 -16.52 5.17 13.40
C SER A 275 -15.30 5.51 14.29
N SER A 276 -15.14 6.83 14.45
CA SER A 276 -14.74 7.60 15.65
C SER A 276 -13.29 7.56 16.17
N SER A 277 -12.53 8.63 15.90
CA SER A 277 -12.10 9.61 16.91
C SER A 277 -11.22 10.73 16.32
N SER A 278 -11.79 11.62 15.51
CA SER A 278 -11.21 12.95 15.26
C SER A 278 -12.35 13.98 15.13
N PRO A 279 -12.29 15.15 15.77
CA PRO A 279 -13.41 16.12 15.80
C PRO A 279 -13.74 16.76 14.44
N TYR A 280 -13.05 16.39 13.35
CA TYR A 280 -13.14 17.05 12.03
C TYR A 280 -13.58 16.11 10.90
N GLN A 281 -14.53 15.20 11.13
CA GLN A 281 -15.17 14.43 10.05
C GLN A 281 -16.68 14.63 10.03
N GLN A 282 -17.12 15.75 9.43
CA GLN A 282 -18.40 15.79 8.73
C GLN A 282 -18.12 15.63 7.23
N GLN A 283 -18.74 14.61 6.64
CA GLN A 283 -18.94 14.42 5.19
C GLN A 283 -17.71 14.11 4.33
N GLN A 284 -16.77 13.32 4.84
CA GLN A 284 -15.82 12.61 3.97
C GLN A 284 -16.41 11.25 3.59
N HIS A 285 -16.84 11.07 2.33
CA HIS A 285 -16.98 9.74 1.76
C HIS A 285 -15.58 9.15 1.50
N ILE A 286 -14.85 8.84 2.58
CA ILE A 286 -13.79 7.84 2.51
C ILE A 286 -14.56 6.55 2.22
N ARG A 287 -14.57 6.09 0.97
CA ARG A 287 -15.14 4.78 0.64
C ARG A 287 -14.45 3.76 1.54
N GLY A 288 -15.18 3.30 2.55
CA GLY A 288 -14.70 2.39 3.56
C GLY A 288 -14.15 1.14 2.89
N HIS A 289 -12.87 0.89 3.13
CA HIS A 289 -12.26 -0.43 3.32
C HIS A 289 -12.97 -1.58 2.59
N ARG A 290 -12.72 -1.72 1.29
CA ARG A 290 -12.97 -3.01 0.63
C ARG A 290 -11.93 -4.00 1.15
N GLN A 291 -12.34 -4.88 2.05
CA GLN A 291 -11.74 -6.20 2.11
C GLN A 291 -11.73 -6.74 0.68
N THR A 292 -10.54 -6.83 0.08
CA THR A 292 -10.44 -7.08 -1.36
C THR A 292 -10.08 -8.55 -1.53
N HIS A 293 -11.08 -9.35 -1.86
CA HIS A 293 -10.93 -10.74 -2.22
C HIS A 293 -10.73 -10.85 -3.73
N ILE A 294 -9.58 -11.37 -4.15
CA ILE A 294 -9.15 -11.37 -5.55
C ILE A 294 -8.82 -12.81 -5.98
N CYS A 295 -9.43 -13.22 -7.08
CA CYS A 295 -9.06 -14.42 -7.83
C CYS A 295 -9.31 -14.16 -9.34
N GLY A 296 -8.85 -15.06 -10.22
CA GLY A 296 -8.99 -14.94 -11.67
C GLY A 296 -7.73 -14.39 -12.34
N LYS A 297 -7.89 -13.77 -13.51
CA LYS A 297 -6.80 -13.13 -14.25
C LYS A 297 -6.78 -11.62 -14.06
N LEU A 298 -5.61 -11.00 -14.18
CA LEU A 298 -5.47 -9.56 -14.01
C LEU A 298 -6.31 -8.76 -15.00
N GLU A 299 -6.40 -9.24 -16.25
CA GLU A 299 -7.13 -8.58 -17.34
C GLU A 299 -8.64 -8.54 -17.10
N GLU A 300 -9.15 -9.50 -16.32
CA GLU A 300 -10.57 -9.63 -15.95
C GLU A 300 -10.94 -8.65 -14.83
N LEU A 301 -9.95 -8.13 -14.09
CA LEU A 301 -10.19 -7.16 -13.02
C LEU A 301 -10.32 -5.73 -13.57
N PRO A 302 -11.33 -4.96 -13.10
CA PRO A 302 -11.40 -3.52 -13.31
C PRO A 302 -10.13 -2.81 -12.86
N LEU A 303 -9.73 -1.74 -13.56
CA LEU A 303 -8.53 -0.96 -13.21
C LEU A 303 -8.56 -0.44 -11.76
N SER A 304 -9.75 -0.12 -11.22
CA SER A 304 -9.95 0.29 -9.83
C SER A 304 -9.59 -0.81 -8.82
N ASP A 305 -9.79 -2.07 -9.19
CA ASP A 305 -9.61 -3.22 -8.28
C ASP A 305 -8.18 -3.77 -8.34
N ARG A 306 -7.37 -3.31 -9.30
CA ARG A 306 -5.93 -3.62 -9.39
C ARG A 306 -5.09 -2.79 -8.42
N ARG A 307 -5.64 -1.70 -7.89
CA ARG A 307 -4.98 -0.79 -6.94
C ARG A 307 -5.77 -0.73 -5.65
N VAL A 308 -5.18 -1.21 -4.56
CA VAL A 308 -5.79 -1.19 -3.22
C VAL A 308 -5.13 -0.10 -2.39
N TYR A 309 -5.95 0.70 -1.68
CA TYR A 309 -5.47 1.72 -0.76
C TYR A 309 -5.98 1.43 0.66
N PHE A 310 -5.07 1.44 1.62
CA PHE A 310 -5.37 1.41 3.04
C PHE A 310 -5.00 2.76 3.66
N PRO A 311 -5.94 3.49 4.27
CA PRO A 311 -5.61 4.73 4.96
C PRO A 311 -4.76 4.47 6.21
N PRO A 312 -4.08 5.51 6.75
CA PRO A 312 -3.37 5.41 8.02
C PRO A 312 -4.29 4.87 9.13
N SER A 313 -3.81 3.89 9.90
CA SER A 313 -4.57 3.21 10.94
C SER A 313 -3.62 2.59 11.95
N HIS A 314 -3.96 2.49 13.24
CA HIS A 314 -3.08 1.87 14.24
C HIS A 314 -2.78 0.38 14.00
N THR A 315 -3.55 -0.29 13.15
CA THR A 315 -3.34 -1.70 12.82
C THR A 315 -2.76 -1.87 11.42
N PRO A 316 -1.66 -2.64 11.26
CA PRO A 316 -1.09 -2.91 9.96
C PRO A 316 -2.05 -3.70 9.07
N PRO A 317 -2.21 -3.33 7.80
CA PRO A 317 -2.90 -4.16 6.83
C PRO A 317 -2.10 -5.45 6.56
N PHE A 318 -2.78 -6.48 6.09
CA PHE A 318 -2.18 -7.77 5.76
C PHE A 318 -2.78 -8.36 4.47
N LEU A 319 -1.99 -9.23 3.85
CA LEU A 319 -2.37 -10.10 2.75
C LEU A 319 -2.50 -11.51 3.28
N ARG A 320 -3.65 -12.14 3.06
CA ARG A 320 -3.86 -13.57 3.24
C ARG A 320 -3.83 -14.27 1.88
N LEU A 321 -2.97 -15.28 1.79
CA LEU A 321 -2.85 -16.18 0.65
C LEU A 321 -3.53 -17.50 1.00
N HIS A 322 -4.29 -18.05 0.06
CA HIS A 322 -4.90 -19.37 0.18
C HIS A 322 -4.75 -20.14 -1.13
N GLY A 323 -4.36 -21.43 -1.03
CA GLY A 323 -4.09 -22.30 -2.18
C GLY A 323 -2.71 -22.06 -2.80
N ASP A 324 -2.61 -22.15 -4.13
CA ASP A 324 -1.37 -21.96 -4.89
C ASP A 324 -1.49 -20.80 -5.90
N PRO A 325 -1.73 -19.56 -5.44
CA PRO A 325 -1.95 -18.43 -6.33
C PRO A 325 -0.67 -17.98 -7.05
N VAL A 326 -0.77 -17.64 -8.34
CA VAL A 326 0.31 -16.98 -9.08
C VAL A 326 0.02 -15.48 -9.14
N PHE A 327 0.84 -14.68 -8.48
CA PHE A 327 0.65 -13.24 -8.40
C PHE A 327 1.98 -12.48 -8.31
N ALA A 328 1.90 -11.17 -8.56
CA ALA A 328 2.91 -10.19 -8.20
C ALA A 328 2.24 -8.85 -7.88
N PHE A 329 2.79 -8.12 -6.91
CA PHE A 329 2.34 -6.76 -6.58
C PHE A 329 3.52 -5.86 -6.23
N ASN A 330 3.29 -4.56 -6.36
CA ASN A 330 4.14 -3.51 -5.80
C ASN A 330 3.41 -2.89 -4.61
N TYR A 331 4.15 -2.41 -3.61
CA TYR A 331 3.55 -1.64 -2.53
C TYR A 331 4.45 -0.48 -2.12
N ARG A 332 3.84 0.55 -1.55
CA ARG A 332 4.55 1.66 -0.92
C ARG A 332 3.67 2.33 0.13
N LEU A 333 4.31 2.81 1.18
CA LEU A 333 3.67 3.78 2.08
C LEU A 333 3.45 5.10 1.33
N VAL A 334 2.35 5.77 1.68
CA VAL A 334 1.94 7.06 1.12
C VAL A 334 1.44 7.95 2.23
N ASP A 335 1.46 9.27 2.04
CA ASP A 335 0.99 10.19 3.05
C ASP A 335 -0.53 10.11 3.27
N PHE A 336 -0.99 10.51 4.45
CA PHE A 336 -2.43 10.54 4.81
C PHE A 336 -3.32 11.32 3.83
N CYS A 337 -2.73 12.24 3.06
CA CYS A 337 -3.38 13.05 2.03
C CYS A 337 -3.20 12.50 0.60
N TYR A 338 -2.86 11.22 0.45
CA TYR A 338 -2.70 10.57 -0.84
C TYR A 338 -4.04 10.38 -1.57
N ASN A 339 -4.14 10.96 -2.77
CA ASN A 339 -5.24 10.76 -3.70
C ASN A 339 -6.64 10.99 -3.10
N VAL A 340 -6.75 11.96 -2.19
CA VAL A 340 -8.00 12.36 -1.53
C VAL A 340 -8.95 12.94 -2.57
N THR A 341 -10.15 12.40 -2.66
CA THR A 341 -11.14 12.83 -3.65
C THR A 341 -12.34 13.49 -2.98
N PHE A 342 -12.70 14.68 -3.45
CA PHE A 342 -13.82 15.47 -2.99
C PHE A 342 -14.91 15.52 -4.05
N THR A 343 -16.15 15.23 -3.67
CA THR A 343 -17.33 15.22 -4.56
C THR A 343 -18.53 16.01 -4.03
N SER A 344 -18.42 16.55 -2.81
CA SER A 344 -19.47 17.36 -2.20
C SER A 344 -19.56 18.74 -2.85
N ARG A 345 -20.70 19.43 -2.67
CA ARG A 345 -20.90 20.79 -3.20
C ARG A 345 -19.81 21.75 -2.72
N ASN A 346 -19.47 21.68 -1.44
CA ASN A 346 -18.43 22.49 -0.80
C ASN A 346 -17.52 21.58 0.03
N GLY A 347 -16.31 22.03 0.33
CA GLY A 347 -15.42 21.34 1.24
C GLY A 347 -14.19 22.14 1.64
N SER A 348 -13.44 21.63 2.61
CA SER A 348 -12.20 22.22 3.08
C SER A 348 -11.21 21.18 3.56
N PHE A 349 -9.93 21.51 3.51
CA PHE A 349 -8.84 20.69 4.00
C PHE A 349 -7.77 21.58 4.64
N ASP A 350 -7.19 21.14 5.76
CA ASP A 350 -6.11 21.84 6.45
C ASP A 350 -4.93 20.88 6.58
N LEU A 351 -3.79 21.26 5.99
CA LEU A 351 -2.59 20.45 6.01
C LEU A 351 -1.73 20.70 7.26
N GLY A 352 -2.03 21.75 8.04
CA GLY A 352 -1.18 22.19 9.15
C GLY A 352 0.26 22.42 8.69
N SER A 353 1.21 22.36 9.62
CA SER A 353 2.65 22.43 9.34
C SER A 353 3.24 21.01 9.31
N PRO A 354 3.49 20.42 8.13
CA PRO A 354 4.00 19.05 8.03
C PRO A 354 5.39 18.94 8.65
N LYS A 355 5.65 17.87 9.42
CA LYS A 355 6.94 17.67 10.12
C LYS A 355 8.00 16.95 9.29
N ALA A 356 7.62 16.46 8.10
CA ALA A 356 8.45 15.63 7.23
C ALA A 356 8.15 15.94 5.76
N ASN A 357 8.85 15.24 4.87
CA ASN A 357 8.53 15.26 3.45
C ASN A 357 7.12 14.75 3.23
N LEU A 358 6.36 15.44 2.38
CA LEU A 358 4.97 15.13 2.12
C LEU A 358 4.67 15.22 0.63
N ARG A 359 3.80 14.35 0.14
CA ARG A 359 3.28 14.31 -1.22
C ARG A 359 1.78 14.06 -1.20
N CYS A 360 1.00 15.14 -1.23
CA CYS A 360 -0.45 15.06 -1.34
C CYS A 360 -0.92 15.10 -2.78
N THR A 361 -2.07 14.50 -3.02
CA THR A 361 -2.84 14.72 -4.25
C THR A 361 -4.30 14.79 -3.89
N PHE A 362 -4.90 15.96 -4.08
CA PHE A 362 -6.32 16.20 -3.93
C PHE A 362 -6.96 16.26 -5.30
N LYS A 363 -8.11 15.61 -5.44
CA LYS A 363 -8.92 15.63 -6.64
C LYS A 363 -10.29 16.14 -6.27
N ILE A 364 -10.72 17.22 -6.88
CA ILE A 364 -12.07 17.75 -6.69
C ILE A 364 -12.83 17.46 -7.98
N TYR A 365 -13.97 16.79 -7.84
CA TYR A 365 -14.86 16.52 -8.95
C TYR A 365 -16.26 16.95 -8.60
N LEU A 366 -16.80 17.86 -9.40
CA LEU A 366 -18.18 18.29 -9.28
C LEU A 366 -19.03 17.67 -10.39
N PRO A 367 -20.35 17.59 -10.21
CA PRO A 367 -21.25 17.24 -11.29
C PRO A 367 -21.10 18.21 -12.47
N TYR A 368 -21.37 17.70 -13.67
CA TYR A 368 -21.42 18.54 -14.87
C TYR A 368 -22.41 19.70 -14.67
N GLY A 369 -22.08 20.87 -15.23
CA GLY A 369 -22.81 22.12 -14.98
C GLY A 369 -22.25 22.96 -13.82
N HIS A 370 -21.24 22.48 -13.09
CA HIS A 370 -20.58 23.24 -12.03
C HIS A 370 -19.07 23.36 -12.25
N ARG A 371 -18.53 24.52 -11.92
CA ARG A 371 -17.10 24.82 -11.83
C ARG A 371 -16.65 24.81 -10.37
N ILE A 372 -15.35 24.73 -10.15
CA ILE A 372 -14.74 24.64 -8.83
C ILE A 372 -14.12 26.01 -8.53
N ALA A 373 -14.74 26.74 -7.61
CA ALA A 373 -14.15 27.94 -7.01
C ALA A 373 -13.30 27.51 -5.82
N LEU A 374 -11.98 27.54 -6.00
CA LEU A 374 -10.95 27.17 -5.05
C LEU A 374 -10.37 28.41 -4.36
N THR A 375 -10.17 28.31 -3.05
CA THR A 375 -9.37 29.23 -2.25
C THR A 375 -8.28 28.44 -1.55
N LEU A 376 -7.02 28.84 -1.77
CA LEU A 376 -5.86 28.36 -1.03
C LEU A 376 -5.31 29.47 -0.16
N ILE A 377 -5.04 29.18 1.10
CA ILE A 377 -4.33 30.05 2.03
C ILE A 377 -3.05 29.33 2.41
N VAL A 378 -1.91 29.90 2.05
CA VAL A 378 -0.58 29.35 2.34
C VAL A 378 0.15 30.33 3.23
N SER A 379 0.59 29.88 4.40
CA SER A 379 1.26 30.75 5.38
C SER A 379 2.66 30.20 5.65
N GLY A 380 3.70 30.96 5.28
CA GLY A 380 5.05 30.75 5.78
C GLY A 380 5.06 31.16 7.25
N VAL A 381 5.35 30.24 8.17
CA VAL A 381 5.31 30.58 9.59
C VAL A 381 6.46 31.55 9.88
N SER A 382 6.11 32.78 10.27
CA SER A 382 7.05 33.74 10.86
C SER A 382 6.96 33.58 12.37
N GLU A 383 8.10 33.30 13.03
CA GLU A 383 8.20 33.48 14.48
C GLU A 383 7.93 34.96 14.79
N ARG A 384 6.69 35.28 15.17
CA ARG A 384 6.34 36.62 15.61
C ARG A 384 7.04 36.90 16.93
N ILE A 385 8.20 37.55 16.87
CA ILE A 385 8.58 38.50 17.91
C ILE A 385 7.58 39.66 17.78
N HIS A 386 6.87 39.94 18.88
CA HIS A 386 5.92 41.03 18.99
C HIS A 386 6.45 42.36 18.42
N SER A 387 5.75 42.91 17.44
CA SER A 387 5.39 44.34 17.44
C SER A 387 4.29 44.58 16.41
N ASP A 388 3.24 45.26 16.87
CA ASP A 388 2.18 45.86 16.07
C ASP A 388 2.71 46.53 14.80
N GLN A 389 2.05 46.31 13.66
CA GLN A 389 1.30 47.35 12.96
C GLN A 389 0.62 46.80 11.70
N ASN A 390 -0.62 47.27 11.50
CA ASN A 390 -1.48 47.09 10.36
C ASN A 390 -0.78 47.22 9.00
N LYS A 391 -1.15 46.36 8.05
CA LYS A 391 -1.41 46.70 6.64
C LYS A 391 -2.04 45.51 5.92
N ASP A 392 -3.33 45.61 5.64
CA ASP A 392 -4.01 44.83 4.62
C ASP A 392 -3.54 45.33 3.25
N GLU A 393 -2.74 44.54 2.53
CA GLU A 393 -2.51 44.73 1.09
C GLU A 393 -3.15 43.59 0.31
N GLU A 394 -4.33 43.88 -0.22
CA GLU A 394 -5.06 43.05 -1.16
C GLU A 394 -4.42 43.23 -2.56
N SER A 395 -3.53 42.30 -2.94
CA SER A 395 -2.91 42.31 -4.27
C SER A 395 -3.75 41.51 -5.27
N LYS A 396 -4.49 42.23 -6.11
CA LYS A 396 -5.08 41.70 -7.36
C LYS A 396 -3.96 41.38 -8.35
N ILE A 397 -3.85 40.11 -8.75
CA ILE A 397 -2.93 39.68 -9.81
C ILE A 397 -3.46 40.16 -11.16
N LYS A 398 -2.67 40.98 -11.86
CA LYS A 398 -2.78 41.19 -13.30
C LYS A 398 -2.19 39.98 -14.02
N GLU A 399 -2.85 39.57 -15.09
CA GLU A 399 -2.31 38.64 -16.09
C GLU A 399 -1.08 39.26 -16.76
N GLU A 400 0.11 38.90 -16.29
CA GLU A 400 1.34 39.11 -17.05
C GLU A 400 2.06 37.76 -17.16
N GLN A 401 2.36 37.44 -18.42
CA GLN A 401 3.10 36.26 -18.84
C GLN A 401 4.54 36.38 -18.36
N GLU A 402 4.88 35.67 -17.30
CA GLU A 402 6.27 35.36 -16.98
C GLU A 402 6.44 33.85 -17.01
N GLU A 403 7.06 33.39 -18.11
CA GLU A 403 7.76 32.11 -18.18
C GLU A 403 8.94 32.18 -17.20
N GLU A 404 8.69 31.97 -15.90
CA GLU A 404 9.78 31.69 -14.97
C GLU A 404 10.29 30.27 -15.21
N GLU A 405 11.55 30.22 -15.64
CA GLU A 405 12.34 29.02 -15.84
C GLU A 405 12.25 28.06 -14.63
N ILE A 406 12.22 26.78 -14.97
CA ILE A 406 12.15 25.63 -14.08
C ILE A 406 13.37 25.63 -13.14
N SER A 407 13.20 26.25 -11.97
CA SER A 407 14.03 26.07 -10.80
C SER A 407 13.56 24.79 -10.10
N ASP A 408 14.29 23.70 -10.38
CA ASP A 408 14.06 22.39 -9.79
C ASP A 408 14.25 22.45 -8.27
N GLU A 409 13.23 21.94 -7.58
CA GLU A 409 13.09 21.78 -6.13
C GLU A 409 12.84 23.07 -5.32
N CYS A 410 11.58 23.21 -4.88
CA CYS A 410 11.14 24.03 -3.74
C CYS A 410 11.76 23.46 -2.43
N SER A 411 13.09 23.50 -2.36
CA SER A 411 13.94 22.98 -1.30
C SER A 411 13.63 23.69 0.02
N GLY A 412 13.21 22.93 1.04
CA GLY A 412 12.86 23.49 2.35
C GLY A 412 11.52 24.24 2.40
N GLY A 413 10.69 24.14 1.35
CA GLY A 413 9.40 24.85 1.24
C GLY A 413 8.22 23.93 0.94
N LEU A 414 7.04 24.54 0.78
CA LEU A 414 5.79 23.93 0.35
C LEU A 414 5.51 24.37 -1.09
N ARG A 415 5.45 23.40 -2.02
CA ARG A 415 5.04 23.62 -3.40
C ARG A 415 3.65 23.06 -3.63
N PHE A 416 2.83 23.77 -4.38
CA PHE A 416 1.60 23.19 -4.93
C PHE A 416 1.55 23.35 -6.45
N GLU A 417 0.88 22.40 -7.10
CA GLU A 417 0.53 22.45 -8.51
C GLU A 417 -0.98 22.27 -8.67
N LEU A 418 -1.56 23.18 -9.44
CA LEU A 418 -2.96 23.18 -9.79
C LEU A 418 -3.10 22.81 -11.26
N GLN A 419 -3.86 21.75 -11.52
CA GLN A 419 -4.19 21.27 -12.86
C GLN A 419 -5.72 21.26 -13.03
N ASP A 420 -6.19 22.11 -13.93
CA ASP A 420 -7.59 22.25 -14.31
C ASP A 420 -7.83 21.54 -15.64
N GLY A 421 -8.35 20.31 -15.58
CA GLY A 421 -8.66 19.54 -16.78
C GLY A 421 -7.47 19.32 -17.71
N ASN A 422 -7.66 19.67 -18.99
CA ASN A 422 -6.61 19.70 -20.02
C ASN A 422 -5.93 21.07 -20.18
N GLY A 423 -6.20 22.01 -19.27
CA GLY A 423 -5.56 23.33 -19.22
C GLY A 423 -4.11 23.30 -18.72
N GLY A 424 -3.48 24.47 -18.72
CA GLY A 424 -2.10 24.64 -18.24
C GLY A 424 -1.95 24.37 -16.73
N ILE A 425 -0.75 23.94 -16.33
CA ILE A 425 -0.40 23.69 -14.93
C ILE A 425 0.05 25.01 -14.30
N ARG A 426 -0.52 25.38 -13.15
CA ARG A 426 -0.05 26.52 -12.35
C ARG A 426 0.66 25.99 -11.12
N SER A 427 1.91 26.39 -10.90
CA SER A 427 2.70 25.99 -9.74
C SER A 427 3.05 27.19 -8.87
N HIS A 428 3.15 26.98 -7.57
CA HIS A 428 3.68 27.98 -6.64
C HIS A 428 4.50 27.30 -5.55
N CYS A 429 5.53 28.00 -5.06
CA CYS A 429 6.38 27.56 -3.96
C CYS A 429 6.35 28.64 -2.87
N THR A 430 6.20 28.21 -1.63
CA THR A 430 6.22 29.06 -0.43
C THR A 430 7.23 28.51 0.56
N ARG A 431 8.11 29.36 1.08
CA ARG A 431 9.17 29.01 2.02
C ARG A 431 8.85 29.55 3.42
N ALA A 432 9.63 29.12 4.41
CA ALA A 432 9.53 29.66 5.76
C ALA A 432 9.88 31.16 5.76
N GLY A 433 9.08 31.97 6.46
CA GLY A 433 9.21 33.44 6.47
C GLY A 433 8.46 34.18 5.37
N ASP A 434 7.95 33.49 4.34
CA ASP A 434 7.10 34.13 3.33
C ASP A 434 5.78 34.61 3.95
N ALA A 435 5.30 35.76 3.48
CA ALA A 435 4.01 36.29 3.91
C ALA A 435 2.87 35.33 3.58
N GLU A 436 1.78 35.41 4.35
CA GLU A 436 0.57 34.65 4.03
C GLU A 436 0.04 35.06 2.66
N ARG A 437 -0.21 34.06 1.81
CA ARG A 437 -0.73 34.25 0.46
C ARG A 437 -2.09 33.59 0.33
N ARG A 438 -3.03 34.34 -0.23
CA ARG A 438 -4.37 33.86 -0.61
C ARG A 438 -4.46 33.74 -2.12
N VAL A 439 -4.73 32.54 -2.61
CA VAL A 439 -4.92 32.25 -4.03
C VAL A 439 -6.36 31.86 -4.26
N GLU A 440 -7.06 32.61 -5.11
CA GLU A 440 -8.40 32.29 -5.56
C GLU A 440 -8.38 31.88 -7.03
N PHE A 441 -9.14 30.84 -7.35
CA PHE A 441 -9.16 30.26 -8.68
C PHE A 441 -10.53 29.68 -8.98
N VAL A 442 -11.04 29.89 -10.20
CA VAL A 442 -12.26 29.23 -10.69
C VAL A 442 -11.85 28.35 -11.86
N SER A 443 -12.15 27.05 -11.75
CA SER A 443 -11.85 26.08 -12.81
C SER A 443 -12.72 26.28 -14.04
N HIS A 444 -12.19 25.90 -15.20
CA HIS A 444 -12.92 25.86 -16.46
C HIS A 444 -13.78 24.59 -16.55
N GLU A 445 -13.22 23.48 -16.06
CA GLU A 445 -13.90 22.18 -16.02
C GLU A 445 -14.51 21.91 -14.64
N ASN A 446 -15.30 20.85 -14.55
CA ASN A 446 -15.85 20.33 -13.30
C ASN A 446 -14.85 19.42 -12.55
N LYS A 447 -13.57 19.50 -12.89
CA LYS A 447 -12.47 18.70 -12.36
C LYS A 447 -11.27 19.58 -12.03
N LEU A 448 -10.70 19.38 -10.85
CA LEU A 448 -9.47 20.04 -10.43
C LEU A 448 -8.57 19.05 -9.71
N VAL A 449 -7.28 19.05 -10.06
CA VAL A 449 -6.26 18.26 -9.37
C VAL A 449 -5.27 19.21 -8.72
N LEU A 450 -5.17 19.15 -7.39
CA LEU A 450 -4.20 19.89 -6.60
C LEU A 450 -3.16 18.91 -6.06
N LYS A 451 -1.91 19.05 -6.46
CA LYS A 451 -0.80 18.29 -5.90
C LYS A 451 0.01 19.19 -4.97
N ILE A 452 0.47 18.65 -3.85
CA ILE A 452 1.23 19.40 -2.86
C ILE A 452 2.45 18.60 -2.47
N TRP A 453 3.61 19.26 -2.40
CA TRP A 453 4.86 18.68 -1.96
C TRP A 453 5.50 19.55 -0.89
N SER A 454 6.00 18.93 0.18
CA SER A 454 6.97 19.56 1.07
C SER A 454 8.25 18.73 1.07
N ILE A 455 9.39 19.40 0.99
CA ILE A 455 10.70 18.77 1.10
C ILE A 455 11.46 19.44 2.25
N SER A 456 11.79 18.66 3.27
CA SER A 456 12.64 19.04 4.38
C SER A 456 14.09 18.71 4.05
N ASN A 457 14.94 19.74 3.98
CA ASN A 457 16.38 19.59 3.80
C ASN A 457 17.08 19.38 5.16
N HIS A 458 16.72 18.32 5.88
CA HIS A 458 17.57 17.82 6.96
C HIS A 458 18.46 16.70 6.41
N LEU A 459 19.60 17.09 5.82
CA LEU A 459 20.71 16.16 5.60
C LEU A 459 21.15 15.59 6.96
N GLY A 460 21.20 14.26 7.07
CA GLY A 460 21.62 13.52 8.25
C GLY A 460 23.06 13.81 8.68
N GLY A 461 23.25 14.92 9.38
CA GLY A 461 24.48 15.29 10.06
C GLY A 461 24.20 15.56 11.53
N SER A 462 24.84 14.78 12.40
CA SER A 462 24.93 15.00 13.84
C SER A 462 25.17 16.49 14.17
N ALA A 463 24.12 17.20 14.55
CA ALA A 463 24.21 18.49 15.20
C ALA A 463 23.23 18.49 16.39
N SER A 464 23.79 18.21 17.56
CA SER A 464 23.18 18.64 18.82
C SER A 464 23.01 20.16 18.72
N LEU A 465 21.80 20.68 18.81
CA LEU A 465 21.48 22.03 19.32
C LEU A 465 19.96 22.23 19.32
N SER A 466 19.42 22.33 20.55
CA SER A 466 18.20 23.03 20.97
C SER A 466 16.89 22.87 20.16
N SER A 467 15.90 22.31 20.86
CA SER A 467 14.45 22.36 20.63
C SER A 467 13.88 23.74 20.22
N SER A 468 14.11 24.19 19.00
CA SER A 468 13.25 25.15 18.30
C SER A 468 12.58 24.42 17.13
N SER A 469 11.27 24.28 17.23
CA SER A 469 10.39 23.72 16.20
C SER A 469 10.55 24.51 14.90
N LEU A 470 11.37 24.01 13.97
CA LEU A 470 11.45 24.56 12.62
C LEU A 470 10.04 24.55 12.01
N ALA A 471 9.48 25.75 11.86
CA ALA A 471 8.08 25.93 11.54
C ALA A 471 7.87 25.80 10.02
N PHE A 472 7.26 24.70 9.60
CA PHE A 472 6.96 24.45 8.19
C PHE A 472 5.76 25.26 7.72
N PRO A 473 5.74 25.73 6.45
CA PRO A 473 4.59 26.42 5.89
C PRO A 473 3.32 25.56 6.00
N SER A 474 2.20 26.23 6.29
CA SER A 474 0.89 25.58 6.36
C SER A 474 0.02 25.91 5.17
N LEU A 475 -0.90 24.99 4.81
CA LEU A 475 -1.82 25.18 3.70
C LEU A 475 -3.24 24.83 4.11
N LYS A 476 -4.16 25.77 3.87
CA LYS A 476 -5.61 25.57 4.00
C LYS A 476 -6.26 25.69 2.64
N MET A 477 -7.01 24.66 2.27
CA MET A 477 -7.80 24.62 1.06
C MET A 477 -9.28 24.74 1.42
N LYS A 478 -10.02 25.56 0.67
CA LYS A 478 -11.48 25.59 0.67
C LYS A 478 -11.96 25.61 -0.77
N TYR A 479 -13.04 24.90 -1.07
CA TYR A 479 -13.66 24.96 -2.37
C TYR A 479 -15.19 25.00 -2.26
N ARG A 480 -15.82 25.56 -3.29
CA ARG A 480 -17.28 25.56 -3.47
C ARG A 480 -17.63 25.33 -4.93
N ALA A 481 -18.80 24.74 -5.15
CA ALA A 481 -19.39 24.62 -6.46
C ALA A 481 -19.90 25.98 -6.94
N GLU A 482 -19.46 26.38 -8.13
CA GLU A 482 -19.92 27.55 -8.84
C GLU A 482 -20.80 27.10 -10.03
N PRO A 483 -22.10 27.41 -10.03
CA PRO A 483 -22.99 26.98 -11.10
C PRO A 483 -22.65 27.65 -12.43
N ILE A 484 -22.74 26.90 -13.52
CA ILE A 484 -22.78 27.44 -14.88
C ILE A 484 -24.25 27.73 -15.16
N GLU A 485 -24.65 29.00 -15.03
CA GLU A 485 -26.06 29.43 -15.04
C GLU A 485 -26.84 28.92 -16.27
N GLU A 486 -26.21 28.84 -17.45
CA GLU A 486 -26.86 28.32 -18.65
C GLU A 486 -27.23 26.83 -18.55
N LEU A 487 -26.48 26.07 -17.76
CA LEU A 487 -26.61 24.62 -17.59
C LEU A 487 -27.35 24.22 -16.32
N THR A 488 -27.37 25.04 -15.27
CA THR A 488 -28.01 24.66 -13.99
C THR A 488 -29.34 25.36 -13.77
N ARG A 489 -29.48 26.64 -14.12
CA ARG A 489 -30.69 27.47 -13.90
C ARG A 489 -31.46 27.10 -12.62
N THR A 490 -32.65 26.52 -12.78
CA THR A 490 -33.59 26.15 -11.71
C THR A 490 -33.45 24.70 -11.26
N CYS A 491 -32.53 23.94 -11.85
CA CYS A 491 -32.29 22.54 -11.48
C CYS A 491 -31.45 22.47 -10.20
N ASP A 492 -31.70 21.42 -9.41
CA ASP A 492 -30.94 21.17 -8.19
C ASP A 492 -29.48 20.80 -8.49
N PHE A 493 -28.62 20.91 -7.48
CA PHE A 493 -27.21 20.53 -7.62
C PHE A 493 -27.05 19.08 -8.09
N GLY A 494 -26.20 18.88 -9.08
CA GLY A 494 -26.03 17.59 -9.74
C GLY A 494 -26.88 17.41 -11.00
N TRP A 495 -27.93 18.22 -11.15
CA TRP A 495 -28.81 18.21 -12.31
C TRP A 495 -28.46 19.35 -13.27
N ILE A 496 -28.68 19.11 -14.56
CA ILE A 496 -28.56 20.15 -15.58
C ILE A 496 -29.89 20.38 -16.28
N VAL A 497 -30.15 21.60 -16.71
CA VAL A 497 -31.33 21.94 -17.50
C VAL A 497 -31.15 21.49 -18.95
N HIS A 498 -32.14 20.80 -19.48
CA HIS A 498 -32.32 20.57 -20.90
C HIS A 498 -33.77 20.87 -21.29
N ARG A 499 -33.99 22.04 -21.91
CA ARG A 499 -35.32 22.55 -22.24
C ARG A 499 -36.21 22.74 -21.01
N GLN A 500 -37.12 21.80 -20.74
CA GLN A 500 -38.12 21.83 -19.68
C GLN A 500 -37.90 20.74 -18.62
N PHE A 501 -36.74 20.09 -18.71
CA PHE A 501 -36.37 18.90 -17.97
C PHE A 501 -35.03 19.12 -17.26
N CYS A 502 -34.86 18.45 -16.13
CA CYS A 502 -33.57 18.39 -15.44
C CYS A 502 -32.98 16.98 -15.63
N LEU A 503 -31.73 16.88 -16.07
CA LEU A 503 -31.04 15.61 -16.33
C LEU A 503 -29.94 15.36 -15.29
N ILE A 504 -29.79 14.11 -14.86
CA ILE A 504 -28.68 13.65 -14.02
C ILE A 504 -28.15 12.30 -14.51
N ALA A 505 -26.83 12.14 -14.45
CA ALA A 505 -26.16 10.87 -14.70
C ALA A 505 -25.82 10.17 -13.38
N ILE A 506 -26.18 8.90 -13.24
CA ILE A 506 -25.91 8.10 -12.04
C ILE A 506 -25.02 6.92 -12.43
N GLU A 507 -23.83 6.86 -11.84
CA GLU A 507 -22.83 5.87 -12.23
C GLU A 507 -22.39 4.94 -11.09
N GLU A 508 -22.84 5.20 -9.86
CA GLU A 508 -22.45 4.43 -8.67
C GLU A 508 -23.09 3.04 -8.61
N MET A 509 -24.09 2.80 -9.45
CA MET A 509 -24.92 1.60 -9.39
C MET A 509 -25.07 0.98 -10.77
N ARG A 510 -24.76 -0.31 -10.89
CA ARG A 510 -25.13 -1.13 -12.04
C ARG A 510 -26.43 -1.85 -11.71
N LEU A 511 -27.53 -1.31 -12.20
CA LEU A 511 -28.87 -1.81 -11.92
C LEU A 511 -29.49 -2.42 -13.18
N PRO A 512 -30.22 -3.53 -13.06
CA PRO A 512 -31.16 -3.97 -14.09
C PRO A 512 -32.18 -2.87 -14.39
N TRP A 513 -32.65 -2.80 -15.63
CA TRP A 513 -33.51 -1.73 -16.14
C TRP A 513 -34.67 -1.33 -15.20
N MET A 514 -35.40 -2.32 -14.66
CA MET A 514 -36.52 -2.08 -13.76
C MET A 514 -36.10 -1.44 -12.42
N GLN A 515 -34.97 -1.87 -11.85
CA GLN A 515 -34.44 -1.28 -10.62
C GLN A 515 -33.90 0.13 -10.86
N ALA A 516 -33.33 0.34 -12.05
CA ALA A 516 -32.88 1.63 -12.54
C ALA A 516 -34.04 2.66 -12.62
N GLU A 517 -35.18 2.29 -13.21
CA GLU A 517 -36.38 3.14 -13.24
C GLU A 517 -36.89 3.46 -11.83
N MET A 518 -36.94 2.47 -10.93
CA MET A 518 -37.35 2.71 -9.53
C MET A 518 -36.40 3.66 -8.80
N GLU A 519 -35.09 3.57 -9.03
CA GLU A 519 -34.12 4.49 -8.42
C GLU A 519 -34.23 5.91 -9.01
N CYS A 520 -34.51 6.05 -10.30
CA CYS A 520 -34.87 7.36 -10.89
C CYS A 520 -36.15 7.92 -10.25
N GLY A 521 -37.19 7.09 -10.09
CA GLY A 521 -38.45 7.46 -9.43
C GLY A 521 -38.24 7.95 -8.00
N ARG A 522 -37.41 7.25 -7.23
CA ARG A 522 -37.04 7.63 -5.85
C ARG A 522 -36.33 8.99 -5.78
N ARG A 523 -35.71 9.42 -6.86
CA ARG A 523 -35.02 10.72 -7.01
C ARG A 523 -35.89 11.80 -7.64
N GLY A 524 -37.18 11.53 -7.85
CA GLY A 524 -38.11 12.50 -8.43
C GLY A 524 -38.08 12.59 -9.96
N GLY A 525 -37.62 11.54 -10.65
CA GLY A 525 -37.57 11.49 -12.11
C GLY A 525 -37.85 10.11 -12.69
N HIS A 526 -37.57 9.95 -13.98
CA HIS A 526 -37.72 8.73 -14.76
C HIS A 526 -36.46 8.45 -15.54
N LEU A 527 -36.30 7.29 -16.15
CA LEU A 527 -35.23 7.07 -17.12
C LEU A 527 -35.25 8.12 -18.25
N ALA A 528 -34.08 8.67 -18.57
CA ALA A 528 -33.96 9.71 -19.58
C ALA A 528 -34.39 9.21 -20.96
N SER A 529 -35.20 10.00 -21.67
CA SER A 529 -35.70 9.67 -23.00
C SER A 529 -34.98 10.46 -24.10
N VAL A 530 -34.29 9.76 -25.00
CA VAL A 530 -33.58 10.39 -26.13
C VAL A 530 -34.51 10.52 -27.32
N ARG A 531 -35.02 11.74 -27.56
CA ARG A 531 -36.00 12.01 -28.63
C ARG A 531 -35.41 12.63 -29.90
N ASN A 532 -34.18 13.14 -29.83
CA ASN A 532 -33.50 13.81 -30.95
C ASN A 532 -31.98 13.83 -30.71
N GLY A 533 -31.22 14.23 -31.74
CA GLY A 533 -29.76 14.31 -31.69
C GLY A 533 -29.22 15.34 -30.67
N ASP A 534 -29.98 16.39 -30.40
CA ASP A 534 -29.63 17.43 -29.42
C ASP A 534 -29.64 16.87 -27.98
N THR A 535 -30.65 16.07 -27.62
CA THR A 535 -30.67 15.30 -26.37
C THR A 535 -29.54 14.28 -26.30
N GLN A 536 -29.18 13.63 -27.41
CA GLN A 536 -28.06 12.70 -27.42
C GLN A 536 -26.72 13.42 -27.19
N GLU A 537 -26.53 14.59 -27.78
CA GLU A 537 -25.30 15.38 -27.67
C GLU A 537 -25.08 15.89 -26.24
N ILE A 538 -26.12 16.42 -25.58
CA ILE A 538 -25.99 16.85 -24.18
C ILE A 538 -25.67 15.67 -23.25
N ILE A 539 -26.30 14.51 -23.49
CA ILE A 539 -26.02 13.27 -22.75
C ILE A 539 -24.57 12.84 -22.96
N ASN A 540 -24.08 12.86 -24.21
CA ASN A 540 -22.70 12.54 -24.51
C ASN A 540 -21.73 13.47 -23.75
N ARG A 541 -21.99 14.78 -23.72
CA ARG A 541 -21.16 15.74 -22.98
C ARG A 541 -21.17 15.49 -21.48
N MET A 542 -22.33 15.18 -20.89
CA MET A 542 -22.43 14.80 -19.47
C MET A 542 -21.58 13.56 -19.17
N LEU A 543 -21.61 12.56 -20.06
CA LEU A 543 -20.88 11.32 -19.89
C LEU A 543 -19.37 11.47 -20.17
N LEU A 544 -18.96 12.43 -21.01
CA LEU A 544 -17.55 12.72 -21.32
C LEU A 544 -16.90 13.59 -20.25
N ASN A 545 -17.55 14.69 -19.85
CA ASN A 545 -17.10 15.61 -18.79
C ASN A 545 -17.56 15.14 -17.41
N ARG A 546 -17.56 13.82 -17.22
CA ARG A 546 -17.96 13.20 -15.98
C ARG A 546 -16.90 13.42 -14.90
N SER A 547 -17.35 13.47 -13.65
CA SER A 547 -16.49 13.08 -12.54
C SER A 547 -15.98 11.65 -12.84
N PRO A 548 -14.66 11.38 -12.87
CA PRO A 548 -14.18 10.04 -13.08
C PRO A 548 -14.66 9.17 -11.94
N LEU A 549 -15.33 8.10 -12.37
CA LEU A 549 -15.61 6.91 -11.58
C LEU A 549 -14.44 6.58 -10.67
N ILE A 550 -14.72 6.63 -9.36
CA ILE A 550 -13.93 6.00 -8.30
C ILE A 550 -14.09 4.48 -8.42
#